data_AF-A0A9N9XUX3-F1
#
_entry.id   AF-A0A9N9XUX3-F1
#
_cell.length_a   1.000
_cell.length_b   1.000
_cell.length_c   1.000
_cell.angle_alpha   90.00
_cell.angle_beta   90.00
_cell.angle_gamma   90.00
#
_symmetry.space_group_name_H-M   'P 1'
#
loop_
_entity.id
_entity.type
_entity.pdbx_description
1 polymer ?
#
loop_
_entity_poly.entity_id
_entity_poly.type
_entity_poly.pdbx_seq_one_letter_code
_entity_poly.pdbx_strand_id
1 'polypeptide(L)'
;MWSDPPAAPARTARSRYNKQTAHLYNLMGGSGYESGVSRIHEVNTWPLLEAVLKKADVARQCGGLLHCDYTDWTKKRDASADQLTRSICRDTIQWMANWCGADYSASPVGLHYVALTSIVDDLCIPPLDVVHGRFSMYGRTCRDLMQVMDQEHWGADGIHVLLSLLRQYLFQYAEKVDFENGLGHIGLHTQLSQTRAVWDSVVYRTYTANTYGAAIVIGRVTASGPLTATWLVDSAICDAISMDLAKSGLRVYEQDNHIPTDVGTNQAGEQMRKLERERRTEYHSVYLDLIDDLVDSGAPDAIVHFGRSGFLFVQIQDRYLERRAGRRFAIRPAMATQLDELFGEKPTDSTLDGLFRLRWIAENVVSEANIQPWGGGYSHFNITKLDWER
;
A
#
# COMPACT_ATOMS: atom_id res chain seq x y z
N MET A 1 0.43 -55.89 -6.92
CA MET A 1 0.97 -54.60 -7.40
C MET A 1 0.99 -53.67 -6.22
N TRP A 2 2.17 -53.46 -5.64
CA TRP A 2 2.37 -52.41 -4.64
C TRP A 2 2.70 -51.17 -5.45
N SER A 3 1.79 -50.21 -5.48
CA SER A 3 2.04 -48.90 -6.07
C SER A 3 3.15 -48.24 -5.26
N ASP A 4 4.21 -47.80 -5.94
CA ASP A 4 5.26 -47.01 -5.30
C ASP A 4 4.62 -45.80 -4.58
N PRO A 5 5.14 -45.43 -3.40
CA PRO A 5 4.70 -44.22 -2.73
C PRO A 5 4.88 -43.04 -3.69
N PRO A 6 3.92 -42.10 -3.75
CA PRO A 6 4.03 -40.93 -4.61
C PRO A 6 5.36 -40.23 -4.32
N ALA A 7 6.10 -39.94 -5.39
CA ALA A 7 7.37 -39.24 -5.29
C ALA A 7 7.19 -38.00 -4.42
N ALA A 8 8.07 -37.82 -3.43
CA ALA A 8 8.09 -36.60 -2.64
C ALA A 8 8.14 -35.41 -3.61
N PRO A 9 7.27 -34.40 -3.46
CA PRO A 9 7.28 -33.23 -4.33
C PRO A 9 8.70 -32.69 -4.39
N ALA A 10 9.18 -32.41 -5.61
CA ALA A 10 10.50 -31.85 -5.80
C ALA A 10 10.62 -30.63 -4.89
N ARG A 11 11.58 -30.67 -3.95
CA ARG A 11 11.86 -29.52 -3.08
C ARG A 11 12.03 -28.31 -3.99
N THR A 12 11.18 -27.30 -3.79
CA THR A 12 11.32 -26.02 -4.46
C THR A 12 12.76 -25.56 -4.27
N ALA A 13 13.41 -25.13 -5.35
CA ALA A 13 14.81 -24.75 -5.27
C ALA A 13 14.95 -23.63 -4.23
N ARG A 14 15.83 -23.81 -3.24
CA ARG A 14 16.07 -22.81 -2.19
C ARG A 14 16.26 -21.42 -2.79
N SER A 15 15.70 -20.40 -2.14
CA SER A 15 15.93 -19.01 -2.56
C SER A 15 17.44 -18.76 -2.69
N ARG A 16 17.87 -18.22 -3.82
CA ARG A 16 19.29 -17.87 -4.05
C ARG A 16 19.78 -16.77 -3.11
N TYR A 17 18.86 -16.03 -2.52
CA TYR A 17 19.12 -15.09 -1.44
C TYR A 17 18.43 -15.57 -0.16
N ASN A 18 19.23 -16.04 0.80
CA ASN A 18 18.76 -16.67 2.03
C ASN A 18 19.72 -16.42 3.20
N LYS A 19 19.30 -16.78 4.42
CA LYS A 19 20.08 -16.59 5.66
C LYS A 19 21.46 -17.25 5.64
N GLN A 20 21.63 -18.37 4.92
CA GLN A 20 22.93 -19.06 4.80
C GLN A 20 23.94 -18.24 4.00
N THR A 21 23.47 -17.49 2.99
CA THR A 21 24.31 -16.60 2.16
C THR A 21 24.40 -15.17 2.69
N ALA A 22 23.53 -14.79 3.64
CA ALA A 22 23.44 -13.43 4.15
C ALA A 22 24.77 -12.92 4.74
N HIS A 23 25.55 -13.81 5.39
CA HIS A 23 26.86 -13.47 5.93
C HIS A 23 27.86 -12.93 4.89
N LEU A 24 27.71 -13.30 3.61
CA LEU A 24 28.56 -12.78 2.52
C LEU A 24 28.37 -11.27 2.32
N TYR A 25 27.19 -10.74 2.62
CA TYR A 25 26.90 -9.30 2.55
C TYR A 25 27.54 -8.55 3.73
N ASN A 26 27.69 -9.23 4.87
CA ASN A 26 28.40 -8.71 6.04
C ASN A 26 29.89 -8.51 5.72
N LEU A 27 30.47 -9.47 4.98
CA LEU A 27 31.87 -9.40 4.54
C LEU A 27 32.14 -8.23 3.58
N MET A 28 31.12 -7.68 2.93
CA MET A 28 31.22 -6.51 2.05
C MET A 28 31.06 -5.16 2.80
N GLY A 29 31.04 -5.17 4.15
CA GLY A 29 30.98 -3.96 4.97
C GLY A 29 29.57 -3.53 5.40
N GLY A 30 28.55 -4.36 5.19
CA GLY A 30 27.19 -4.12 5.71
C GLY A 30 27.04 -4.56 7.18
N SER A 31 26.19 -3.87 7.96
CA SER A 31 25.75 -4.34 9.28
C SER A 31 24.84 -5.55 9.10
N GLY A 32 25.47 -6.69 9.30
CA GLY A 32 25.03 -7.97 8.84
C GLY A 32 23.83 -8.56 9.54
N TYR A 33 23.09 -9.36 8.79
CA TYR A 33 21.97 -10.18 9.25
C TYR A 33 22.09 -10.63 10.72
N GLU A 34 21.00 -10.46 11.46
CA GLU A 34 20.82 -10.89 12.85
C GLU A 34 19.70 -11.93 12.91
N SER A 35 20.03 -13.16 13.31
CA SER A 35 19.04 -14.22 13.41
C SER A 35 18.09 -14.02 14.58
N GLY A 36 16.80 -14.29 14.38
CA GLY A 36 15.84 -14.32 15.49
C GLY A 36 15.44 -12.94 15.98
N VAL A 37 15.32 -11.98 15.05
CA VAL A 37 14.79 -10.64 15.35
C VAL A 37 13.47 -10.76 16.11
N SER A 38 13.35 -9.98 17.19
CA SER A 38 12.16 -9.95 18.02
C SER A 38 10.92 -9.56 17.20
N ARG A 39 9.88 -10.38 17.25
CA ARG A 39 8.57 -10.15 16.61
C ARG A 39 7.52 -9.75 17.66
N ILE A 40 7.90 -8.82 18.54
CA ILE A 40 7.07 -8.34 19.64
C ILE A 40 6.54 -6.95 19.28
N HIS A 41 5.25 -6.74 19.53
CA HIS A 41 4.62 -5.42 19.44
C HIS A 41 4.99 -4.57 20.65
N GLU A 42 5.61 -3.42 20.41
CA GLU A 42 5.91 -2.41 21.43
C GLU A 42 4.91 -1.24 21.37
N VAL A 43 4.31 -1.00 20.20
CA VAL A 43 3.29 0.03 19.97
C VAL A 43 1.94 -0.61 19.69
N ASN A 44 0.93 -0.28 20.50
CA ASN A 44 -0.46 -0.55 20.14
C ASN A 44 -0.96 0.56 19.21
N THR A 45 -1.15 0.23 17.93
CA THR A 45 -1.56 1.20 16.91
C THR A 45 -3.04 1.59 17.00
N TRP A 46 -3.89 0.76 17.62
CA TRP A 46 -5.34 1.03 17.63
C TRP A 46 -5.73 2.34 18.31
N PRO A 47 -5.27 2.65 19.54
CA PRO A 47 -5.57 3.93 20.18
C PRO A 47 -5.11 5.15 19.37
N LEU A 48 -4.03 5.01 18.59
CA LEU A 48 -3.51 6.07 17.74
C LEU A 48 -4.46 6.33 16.56
N LEU A 49 -4.91 5.25 15.91
CA LEU A 49 -5.90 5.33 14.84
C LEU A 49 -7.22 5.91 15.35
N GLU A 50 -7.72 5.44 16.49
CA GLU A 50 -8.95 5.95 17.10
C GLU A 50 -8.85 7.45 17.42
N ALA A 51 -7.72 7.92 17.93
CA ALA A 51 -7.50 9.33 18.21
C ALA A 51 -7.55 10.18 16.93
N VAL A 52 -6.95 9.71 15.84
CA VAL A 52 -7.00 10.40 14.54
C VAL A 52 -8.41 10.41 13.96
N LEU A 53 -9.08 9.25 13.97
CA LEU A 53 -10.44 9.11 13.44
C LEU A 53 -11.46 9.93 14.24
N LYS A 54 -11.31 10.01 15.57
CA LYS A 54 -12.17 10.87 16.40
C LYS A 54 -12.03 12.34 16.04
N LYS A 55 -10.83 12.82 15.73
CA LYS A 55 -10.63 14.20 15.23
C LYS A 55 -11.35 14.41 13.89
N ALA A 56 -11.24 13.43 12.98
CA ALA A 56 -11.95 13.45 11.72
C ALA A 56 -13.48 13.54 11.90
N ASP A 57 -14.04 12.74 12.82
CA ASP A 57 -15.46 12.74 13.11
C ASP A 57 -15.94 14.08 13.69
N VAL A 58 -15.18 14.68 14.61
CA VAL A 58 -15.47 16.01 15.16
C VAL A 58 -15.49 17.07 14.06
N ALA A 59 -14.52 17.04 13.15
CA ALA A 59 -14.49 17.97 12.01
C ALA A 59 -15.72 17.82 11.10
N ARG A 60 -16.18 16.58 10.88
CA ARG A 60 -17.38 16.29 10.07
C ARG A 60 -18.68 16.69 10.73
N GLN A 61 -18.81 16.54 12.05
CA GLN A 61 -19.98 16.99 12.81
C GLN A 61 -20.22 18.50 12.69
N CYS A 62 -19.16 19.27 12.44
CA CYS A 62 -19.23 20.71 12.18
C CYS A 62 -19.57 21.05 10.71
N GLY A 63 -19.96 20.08 9.88
CA GLY A 63 -20.40 20.30 8.50
C GLY A 63 -19.28 20.48 7.47
N GLY A 64 -18.02 20.22 7.84
CA GLY A 64 -16.87 20.30 6.94
C GLY A 64 -16.49 18.94 6.33
N LEU A 65 -16.08 18.94 5.05
CA LEU A 65 -15.15 17.92 4.57
C LEU A 65 -13.78 18.16 5.23
N LEU A 66 -13.08 17.10 5.62
CA LEU A 66 -11.69 17.28 6.03
C LEU A 66 -10.89 17.79 4.85
N HIS A 67 -9.87 18.63 5.09
CA HIS A 67 -9.05 19.19 4.02
C HIS A 67 -8.45 18.10 3.12
N CYS A 68 -8.00 16.99 3.71
CA CYS A 68 -7.45 15.87 2.98
C CYS A 68 -8.46 15.02 2.18
N ASP A 69 -9.78 15.14 2.38
CA ASP A 69 -10.72 14.22 1.70
C ASP A 69 -10.68 14.42 0.17
N TYR A 70 -10.44 13.33 -0.56
CA TYR A 70 -10.27 13.27 -2.02
C TYR A 70 -9.14 14.14 -2.58
N THR A 71 -8.11 14.45 -1.78
CA THR A 71 -6.91 15.14 -2.29
C THR A 71 -5.97 14.18 -3.00
N ASP A 72 -5.24 14.71 -3.98
CA ASP A 72 -4.18 14.00 -4.72
C ASP A 72 -2.89 13.97 -3.87
N TRP A 73 -2.50 12.78 -3.43
CA TRP A 73 -1.28 12.52 -2.64
C TRP A 73 -0.11 12.02 -3.50
N THR A 74 -0.26 12.01 -4.82
CA THR A 74 0.75 11.47 -5.73
C THR A 74 1.99 12.35 -5.79
N LYS A 75 1.86 13.64 -5.44
CA LYS A 75 2.84 14.70 -5.63
C LYS A 75 3.23 14.93 -7.10
N LYS A 76 2.50 14.31 -8.04
CA LYS A 76 2.74 14.38 -9.49
C LYS A 76 1.84 15.40 -10.19
N ARG A 77 0.94 16.07 -9.44
CA ARG A 77 -0.01 17.09 -9.90
C ARG A 77 -0.89 16.54 -11.02
N ASP A 78 -1.64 15.47 -10.72
CA ASP A 78 -2.54 14.89 -11.71
C ASP A 78 -3.58 15.93 -12.17
N ALA A 79 -3.77 16.04 -13.48
CA ALA A 79 -4.64 17.09 -14.05
C ALA A 79 -6.13 16.77 -13.88
N SER A 80 -6.47 15.51 -13.61
CA SER A 80 -7.83 15.02 -13.43
C SER A 80 -7.86 13.71 -12.65
N ALA A 81 -9.02 13.40 -12.06
CA ALA A 81 -9.25 12.10 -11.44
C ALA A 81 -9.17 10.95 -12.46
N ASP A 82 -9.63 11.15 -13.70
CA ASP A 82 -9.48 10.18 -14.80
C ASP A 82 -8.01 9.77 -15.01
N GLN A 83 -7.11 10.75 -15.12
CA GLN A 83 -5.68 10.49 -15.32
C GLN A 83 -5.08 9.70 -14.16
N LEU A 84 -5.44 10.06 -12.92
CA LEU A 84 -4.99 9.35 -11.71
C LEU A 84 -5.49 7.90 -11.75
N THR A 85 -6.79 7.69 -11.95
CA THR A 85 -7.43 6.37 -11.95
C THR A 85 -6.90 5.47 -13.07
N ARG A 86 -6.70 5.98 -14.28
CA ARG A 86 -6.08 5.20 -15.38
C ARG A 86 -4.65 4.80 -15.04
N SER A 87 -3.89 5.68 -14.39
CA SER A 87 -2.52 5.40 -13.96
C SER A 87 -2.48 4.30 -12.90
N ILE A 88 -3.40 4.32 -11.93
CA ILE A 88 -3.57 3.25 -10.92
C ILE A 88 -3.90 1.91 -11.56
N CYS A 89 -4.82 1.88 -12.53
CA CYS A 89 -5.18 0.63 -13.20
C CYS A 89 -4.07 0.10 -14.11
N ARG A 90 -3.27 0.98 -14.72
CA ARG A 90 -2.02 0.58 -15.40
C ARG A 90 -1.07 -0.09 -14.40
N ASP A 91 -0.84 0.55 -13.26
CA ASP A 91 0.05 0.03 -12.23
C ASP A 91 -0.45 -1.34 -11.73
N THR A 92 -1.78 -1.50 -11.60
CA THR A 92 -2.45 -2.77 -11.26
C THR A 92 -2.18 -3.88 -12.26
N ILE A 93 -2.31 -3.61 -13.56
CA ILE A 93 -1.96 -4.58 -14.60
C ILE A 93 -0.49 -4.96 -14.49
N GLN A 94 0.40 -3.97 -14.31
CA GLN A 94 1.83 -4.23 -14.16
C GLN A 94 2.15 -5.04 -12.90
N TRP A 95 1.45 -4.84 -11.77
CA TRP A 95 1.60 -5.65 -10.56
C TRP A 95 1.15 -7.07 -10.78
N MET A 96 -0.09 -7.25 -11.25
CA MET A 96 -0.64 -8.58 -11.50
C MET A 96 0.18 -9.36 -12.53
N ALA A 97 0.75 -8.69 -13.54
CA ALA A 97 1.65 -9.33 -14.50
C ALA A 97 2.97 -9.78 -13.86
N ASN A 98 3.52 -9.02 -12.91
CA ASN A 98 4.70 -9.45 -12.17
C ASN A 98 4.39 -10.59 -11.21
N TRP A 99 3.23 -10.58 -10.55
CA TRP A 99 2.87 -11.59 -9.56
C TRP A 99 2.39 -12.91 -10.16
N CYS A 100 1.59 -12.84 -11.21
CA CYS A 100 0.87 -13.97 -11.79
C CYS A 100 1.31 -14.31 -13.22
N GLY A 101 2.21 -13.54 -13.83
CA GLY A 101 2.69 -13.79 -15.19
C GLY A 101 1.57 -13.66 -16.23
N ALA A 102 1.41 -14.68 -17.07
CA ALA A 102 0.40 -14.70 -18.13
C ALA A 102 -1.04 -14.69 -17.59
N ASP A 103 -1.26 -15.17 -16.36
CA ASP A 103 -2.58 -15.30 -15.75
C ASP A 103 -3.05 -14.00 -15.06
N TYR A 104 -2.34 -12.88 -15.24
CA TYR A 104 -2.60 -11.60 -14.56
C TYR A 104 -4.03 -11.10 -14.65
N SER A 105 -4.75 -11.45 -15.73
CA SER A 105 -6.14 -11.04 -15.99
C SER A 105 -7.15 -12.18 -15.84
N ALA A 106 -6.72 -13.36 -15.37
CA ALA A 106 -7.60 -14.51 -15.21
C ALA A 106 -8.71 -14.29 -14.17
N SER A 107 -8.52 -13.32 -13.25
CA SER A 107 -9.55 -12.89 -12.30
C SER A 107 -9.83 -11.39 -12.44
N PRO A 108 -10.91 -11.00 -13.16
CA PRO A 108 -11.34 -9.60 -13.25
C PRO A 108 -11.63 -9.00 -11.87
N VAL A 109 -12.28 -9.76 -10.99
CA VAL A 109 -12.55 -9.32 -9.60
C VAL A 109 -11.24 -9.10 -8.82
N GLY A 110 -10.22 -9.93 -9.05
CA GLY A 110 -8.88 -9.76 -8.48
C GLY A 110 -8.20 -8.48 -8.97
N LEU A 111 -8.27 -8.18 -10.27
CA LEU A 111 -7.77 -6.92 -10.84
C LEU A 111 -8.46 -5.70 -10.21
N HIS A 112 -9.80 -5.71 -10.13
CA HIS A 112 -10.55 -4.62 -9.49
C HIS A 112 -10.23 -4.47 -8.00
N TYR A 113 -10.06 -5.59 -7.28
CA TYR A 113 -9.62 -5.57 -5.89
C TYR A 113 -8.27 -4.87 -5.75
N VAL A 114 -7.24 -5.30 -6.51
CA VAL A 114 -5.88 -4.73 -6.44
C VAL A 114 -5.88 -3.25 -6.85
N ALA A 115 -6.71 -2.85 -7.81
CA ALA A 115 -6.84 -1.44 -8.15
C ALA A 115 -7.45 -0.63 -6.99
N LEU A 116 -8.45 -1.17 -6.29
CA LEU A 116 -9.01 -0.53 -5.09
C LEU A 116 -8.03 -0.48 -3.92
N THR A 117 -7.14 -1.46 -3.76
CA THR A 117 -6.08 -1.39 -2.73
C THR A 117 -5.00 -0.38 -3.09
N SER A 118 -4.83 -0.08 -4.38
CA SER A 118 -3.74 0.78 -4.86
C SER A 118 -4.13 2.26 -4.88
N ILE A 119 -5.39 2.58 -5.18
CA ILE A 119 -5.84 3.96 -5.32
C ILE A 119 -5.74 4.75 -4.02
N VAL A 120 -5.96 4.11 -2.87
CA VAL A 120 -5.95 4.79 -1.56
C VAL A 120 -4.57 5.31 -1.17
N ASP A 121 -3.53 4.79 -1.81
CA ASP A 121 -2.14 5.21 -1.65
C ASP A 121 -1.91 6.59 -2.31
N ASP A 122 -2.67 6.90 -3.37
CA ASP A 122 -2.54 8.11 -4.21
C ASP A 122 -3.71 9.11 -4.00
N LEU A 123 -4.89 8.63 -3.61
CA LEU A 123 -6.08 9.43 -3.37
C LEU A 123 -6.57 9.20 -1.94
N CYS A 124 -6.78 10.28 -1.18
CA CYS A 124 -7.28 10.17 0.18
C CYS A 124 -8.79 9.88 0.19
N ILE A 125 -9.16 8.61 0.37
CA ILE A 125 -10.57 8.20 0.34
C ILE A 125 -11.04 7.89 1.76
N PRO A 126 -12.13 8.52 2.24
CA PRO A 126 -12.72 8.16 3.51
C PRO A 126 -13.16 6.69 3.56
N PRO A 127 -12.85 5.94 4.64
CA PRO A 127 -13.21 4.52 4.74
C PRO A 127 -14.72 4.26 4.62
N LEU A 128 -15.56 5.14 5.17
CA LEU A 128 -17.02 5.02 5.08
C LEU A 128 -17.57 5.26 3.67
N ASP A 129 -16.84 5.96 2.79
CA ASP A 129 -17.25 6.15 1.41
C ASP A 129 -17.07 4.85 0.60
N VAL A 130 -16.09 4.02 0.98
CA VAL A 130 -15.94 2.66 0.45
C VAL A 130 -17.07 1.75 0.94
N VAL A 131 -17.33 1.72 2.25
CA VAL A 131 -18.35 0.86 2.87
C VAL A 131 -19.76 1.18 2.35
N HIS A 132 -20.08 2.46 2.22
CA HIS A 132 -21.40 2.90 1.74
C HIS A 132 -21.52 2.88 0.20
N GLY A 133 -20.45 2.54 -0.54
CA GLY A 133 -20.46 2.53 -2.00
C GLY A 133 -20.56 3.93 -2.62
N ARG A 134 -20.10 4.97 -1.92
CA ARG A 134 -20.01 6.35 -2.43
C ARG A 134 -18.76 6.57 -3.28
N PHE A 135 -17.70 5.80 -3.02
CA PHE A 135 -16.54 5.75 -3.90
C PHE A 135 -16.72 4.63 -4.93
N SER A 136 -16.54 4.98 -6.20
CA SER A 136 -16.57 4.04 -7.32
C SER A 136 -15.34 4.24 -8.21
N MET A 137 -14.93 3.17 -8.87
CA MET A 137 -13.85 3.18 -9.86
C MET A 137 -14.27 2.30 -11.02
N TYR A 138 -14.26 2.86 -12.23
CA TYR A 138 -14.90 2.24 -13.40
C TYR A 138 -16.35 1.82 -13.18
N GLY A 139 -17.11 2.67 -12.47
CA GLY A 139 -18.51 2.41 -12.13
C GLY A 139 -18.73 1.24 -11.16
N ARG A 140 -17.67 0.71 -10.54
CA ARG A 140 -17.74 -0.37 -9.56
C ARG A 140 -17.38 0.13 -8.17
N THR A 141 -18.20 -0.24 -7.21
CA THR A 141 -18.02 0.01 -5.78
C THR A 141 -17.45 -1.24 -5.08
N CYS A 142 -17.05 -1.09 -3.81
CA CYS A 142 -16.71 -2.23 -2.97
C CYS A 142 -17.89 -3.22 -2.84
N ARG A 143 -19.14 -2.74 -2.83
CA ARG A 143 -20.33 -3.60 -2.79
C ARG A 143 -20.45 -4.47 -4.04
N ASP A 144 -20.17 -3.92 -5.22
CA ASP A 144 -20.19 -4.69 -6.47
C ASP A 144 -19.10 -5.77 -6.46
N LEU A 145 -17.92 -5.44 -5.92
CA LEU A 145 -16.85 -6.41 -5.71
C LEU A 145 -17.28 -7.56 -4.78
N MET A 146 -17.92 -7.23 -3.65
CA MET A 146 -18.45 -8.23 -2.72
C MET A 146 -19.45 -9.16 -3.40
N GLN A 147 -20.36 -8.61 -4.21
CA GLN A 147 -21.35 -9.38 -4.93
C GLN A 147 -20.70 -10.35 -5.93
N VAL A 148 -19.70 -9.91 -6.68
CA VAL A 148 -18.97 -10.77 -7.62
C VAL A 148 -18.20 -11.86 -6.87
N MET A 149 -17.54 -11.53 -5.75
CA MET A 149 -16.83 -12.52 -4.93
C MET A 149 -17.76 -13.60 -4.36
N ASP A 150 -18.99 -13.23 -3.97
CA ASP A 150 -20.01 -14.18 -3.51
C ASP A 150 -20.48 -15.11 -4.65
N GLN A 151 -20.75 -14.52 -5.84
CA GLN A 151 -21.12 -15.26 -7.05
C GLN A 151 -20.01 -16.23 -7.51
N GLU A 152 -18.75 -15.84 -7.36
CA GLU A 152 -17.57 -16.67 -7.65
C GLU A 152 -17.16 -17.58 -6.49
N HIS A 153 -17.98 -17.66 -5.43
CA HIS A 153 -17.79 -18.54 -4.28
C HIS A 153 -16.41 -18.39 -3.61
N TRP A 154 -15.98 -17.15 -3.38
CA TRP A 154 -14.73 -16.87 -2.67
C TRP A 154 -14.77 -17.32 -1.21
N GLY A 155 -15.95 -17.39 -0.59
CA GLY A 155 -16.12 -17.90 0.78
C GLY A 155 -15.26 -17.13 1.78
N ALA A 156 -14.46 -17.86 2.57
CA ALA A 156 -13.58 -17.25 3.57
C ALA A 156 -12.56 -16.29 2.96
N ASP A 157 -12.01 -16.61 1.77
CA ASP A 157 -11.06 -15.73 1.08
C ASP A 157 -11.65 -14.35 0.83
N GLY A 158 -12.92 -14.31 0.40
CA GLY A 158 -13.69 -13.08 0.18
C GLY A 158 -13.77 -12.23 1.45
N ILE A 159 -14.07 -12.84 2.59
CA ILE A 159 -14.11 -12.15 3.88
C ILE A 159 -12.74 -11.58 4.23
N HIS A 160 -11.68 -12.37 4.08
CA HIS A 160 -10.31 -11.97 4.41
C HIS A 160 -9.82 -10.80 3.53
N VAL A 161 -10.08 -10.82 2.22
CA VAL A 161 -9.68 -9.71 1.34
C VAL A 161 -10.46 -8.44 1.64
N LEU A 162 -11.77 -8.52 1.90
CA LEU A 162 -12.60 -7.36 2.22
C LEU A 162 -12.24 -6.73 3.56
N LEU A 163 -12.00 -7.53 4.61
CA LEU A 163 -11.51 -7.03 5.90
C LEU A 163 -10.13 -6.39 5.78
N SER A 164 -9.28 -6.92 4.90
CA SER A 164 -7.95 -6.35 4.64
C SER A 164 -8.03 -5.03 3.89
N LEU A 165 -8.95 -4.91 2.92
CA LEU A 165 -9.26 -3.65 2.25
C LEU A 165 -9.73 -2.58 3.24
N LEU A 166 -10.72 -2.88 4.09
CA LEU A 166 -11.22 -1.90 5.06
C LEU A 166 -10.14 -1.45 6.04
N ARG A 167 -9.34 -2.39 6.55
CA ARG A 167 -8.18 -2.08 7.39
C ARG A 167 -7.19 -1.19 6.68
N GLN A 168 -6.86 -1.46 5.41
CA GLN A 168 -5.96 -0.61 4.64
C GLN A 168 -6.49 0.82 4.54
N TYR A 169 -7.76 0.99 4.18
CA TYR A 169 -8.36 2.32 4.07
C TYR A 169 -8.36 3.06 5.39
N LEU A 170 -8.63 2.38 6.51
CA LEU A 170 -8.54 2.99 7.85
C LEU A 170 -7.13 3.51 8.15
N PHE A 171 -6.11 2.68 7.93
CA PHE A 171 -4.72 3.04 8.21
C PHE A 171 -4.22 4.14 7.28
N GLN A 172 -4.46 4.02 5.98
CA GLN A 172 -4.05 4.98 4.95
C GLN A 172 -4.78 6.33 5.08
N TYR A 173 -6.03 6.32 5.54
CA TYR A 173 -6.77 7.54 5.81
C TYR A 173 -6.24 8.23 7.07
N ALA A 174 -6.05 7.47 8.17
CA ALA A 174 -5.49 8.01 9.39
C ALA A 174 -4.08 8.59 9.16
N GLU A 175 -3.24 7.92 8.39
CA GLU A 175 -1.92 8.41 7.98
C GLU A 175 -1.97 9.81 7.35
N LYS A 176 -2.90 10.02 6.41
CA LYS A 176 -3.05 11.28 5.67
C LYS A 176 -3.64 12.40 6.53
N VAL A 177 -4.65 12.09 7.33
CA VAL A 177 -5.23 13.03 8.30
C VAL A 177 -4.19 13.46 9.33
N ASP A 178 -3.37 12.52 9.78
CA ASP A 178 -2.40 12.79 10.84
C ASP A 178 -1.20 13.61 10.35
N PHE A 179 -0.80 13.43 9.10
CA PHE A 179 0.26 14.19 8.44
C PHE A 179 -0.06 15.69 8.31
N GLU A 180 -1.32 16.09 8.13
CA GLU A 180 -1.72 17.49 7.97
C GLU A 180 -1.72 18.32 9.28
N ASN A 181 -1.46 17.72 10.45
CA ASN A 181 -1.57 18.38 11.76
C ASN A 181 -0.46 19.41 12.11
N GLY A 182 0.51 19.66 11.21
CA GLY A 182 1.46 20.76 11.33
C GLY A 182 2.62 20.59 12.34
N LEU A 183 3.41 21.66 12.49
CA LEU A 183 4.64 21.70 13.29
C LEU A 183 4.33 21.56 14.81
N GLY A 184 4.74 20.44 15.41
CA GLY A 184 4.63 20.16 16.84
C GLY A 184 3.75 18.96 17.22
N HIS A 185 3.06 18.37 16.25
CA HIS A 185 2.29 17.14 16.44
C HIS A 185 3.21 15.91 16.39
N ILE A 186 3.15 15.06 17.43
CA ILE A 186 3.82 13.73 17.40
C ILE A 186 2.89 12.79 16.64
N GLY A 187 3.17 12.63 15.34
CA GLY A 187 2.34 11.83 14.45
C GLY A 187 2.47 10.32 14.66
N LEU A 188 1.53 9.59 14.08
CA LEU A 188 1.43 8.13 14.03
C LEU A 188 2.78 7.50 13.66
N HIS A 189 3.41 8.01 12.58
CA HIS A 189 4.73 7.54 12.16
C HIS A 189 5.83 7.85 13.16
N THR A 190 5.80 9.03 13.80
CA THR A 190 6.79 9.37 14.83
C THR A 190 6.74 8.37 15.98
N GLN A 191 5.55 7.97 16.42
CA GLN A 191 5.40 6.98 17.49
C GLN A 191 5.86 5.58 17.06
N LEU A 192 5.56 5.18 15.82
CA LEU A 192 6.05 3.93 15.23
C LEU A 192 7.57 3.88 15.06
N SER A 193 8.20 5.04 14.89
CA SER A 193 9.64 5.20 14.68
C SER A 193 10.44 5.36 16.00
N GLN A 194 9.78 5.53 17.14
CA GLN A 194 10.44 5.76 18.44
C GLN A 194 10.89 4.47 19.14
N THR A 195 10.43 3.31 18.69
CA THR A 195 10.78 2.02 19.28
C THR A 195 12.08 1.46 18.71
N ARG A 196 12.71 0.54 19.45
CA ARG A 196 13.84 -0.21 18.89
C ARG A 196 13.32 -1.26 17.91
N ALA A 197 12.31 -2.03 18.33
CA ALA A 197 11.77 -3.10 17.52
C ALA A 197 11.17 -2.58 16.21
N VAL A 198 11.62 -3.11 15.08
CA VAL A 198 11.10 -2.74 13.76
C VAL A 198 9.79 -3.49 13.41
N TRP A 199 9.39 -4.47 14.23
CA TRP A 199 8.24 -5.34 13.99
C TRP A 199 6.92 -4.56 13.82
N ASP A 200 6.69 -3.53 14.64
CA ASP A 200 5.50 -2.67 14.50
C ASP A 200 5.46 -1.96 13.14
N SER A 201 6.62 -1.49 12.67
CA SER A 201 6.72 -0.88 11.33
C SER A 201 6.51 -1.91 10.23
N VAL A 202 7.03 -3.14 10.36
CA VAL A 202 6.77 -4.24 9.42
C VAL A 202 5.27 -4.51 9.28
N VAL A 203 4.57 -4.68 10.41
CA VAL A 203 3.14 -4.99 10.43
C VAL A 203 2.32 -3.81 9.92
N TYR A 204 2.65 -2.58 10.33
CA TYR A 204 1.98 -1.38 9.85
C TYR A 204 2.12 -1.22 8.32
N ARG A 205 3.31 -1.45 7.75
CA ARG A 205 3.55 -1.40 6.31
C ARG A 205 2.78 -2.48 5.56
N THR A 206 2.72 -3.69 6.12
CA THR A 206 1.91 -4.79 5.56
C THR A 206 0.41 -4.42 5.50
N TYR A 207 -0.10 -3.71 6.52
CA TYR A 207 -1.51 -3.31 6.58
C TYR A 207 -1.82 -2.14 5.65
N THR A 208 -0.93 -1.14 5.54
CA THR A 208 -1.08 0.01 4.63
C THR A 208 -0.91 -0.35 3.16
N ALA A 209 -0.10 -1.37 2.84
CA ALA A 209 0.08 -1.88 1.48
C ALA A 209 -0.94 -2.98 1.09
N ASN A 210 -1.62 -3.59 2.07
CA ASN A 210 -2.60 -4.68 1.88
C ASN A 210 -2.04 -5.88 1.08
N THR A 211 -0.77 -6.20 1.35
CA THR A 211 -0.08 -7.33 0.70
C THR A 211 -0.68 -8.68 1.10
N TYR A 212 -1.33 -8.78 2.26
CA TYR A 212 -2.05 -9.99 2.69
C TYR A 212 -3.27 -10.29 1.81
N GLY A 213 -4.08 -9.28 1.50
CA GLY A 213 -5.19 -9.48 0.58
C GLY A 213 -4.73 -9.77 -0.84
N ALA A 214 -3.65 -9.12 -1.29
CA ALA A 214 -3.01 -9.43 -2.58
C ALA A 214 -2.51 -10.89 -2.63
N ALA A 215 -1.90 -11.42 -1.57
CA ALA A 215 -1.46 -12.82 -1.51
C ALA A 215 -2.61 -13.81 -1.72
N ILE A 216 -3.80 -13.52 -1.18
CA ILE A 216 -5.00 -14.35 -1.40
C ILE A 216 -5.43 -14.29 -2.86
N VAL A 217 -5.49 -13.09 -3.46
CA VAL A 217 -5.82 -12.92 -4.88
C VAL A 217 -4.86 -13.71 -5.76
N ILE A 218 -3.55 -13.62 -5.48
CA ILE A 218 -2.51 -14.35 -6.21
C ILE A 218 -2.75 -15.85 -6.07
N GLY A 219 -2.93 -16.36 -4.85
CA GLY A 219 -3.19 -17.77 -4.61
C GLY A 219 -4.39 -18.32 -5.40
N ARG A 220 -5.46 -17.52 -5.53
CA ARG A 220 -6.62 -17.87 -6.36
C ARG A 220 -6.32 -17.82 -7.85
N VAL A 221 -5.69 -16.75 -8.34
CA VAL A 221 -5.35 -16.56 -9.76
C VAL A 221 -4.40 -17.65 -10.25
N THR A 222 -3.40 -18.01 -9.46
CA THR A 222 -2.41 -19.03 -9.81
C THR A 222 -2.83 -20.45 -9.42
N ALA A 223 -4.08 -20.62 -8.98
CA ALA A 223 -4.65 -21.91 -8.55
C ALA A 223 -3.72 -22.70 -7.60
N SER A 224 -3.11 -22.01 -6.62
CA SER A 224 -2.06 -22.58 -5.76
C SER A 224 -2.56 -23.62 -4.74
N GLY A 225 -3.84 -23.96 -4.78
CA GLY A 225 -4.46 -24.89 -3.84
C GLY A 225 -4.65 -24.27 -2.45
N PRO A 226 -4.89 -25.12 -1.43
CA PRO A 226 -5.06 -24.65 -0.06
C PRO A 226 -3.79 -23.97 0.47
N LEU A 227 -3.96 -22.76 1.01
CA LEU A 227 -2.87 -21.98 1.60
C LEU A 227 -3.04 -21.88 3.11
N THR A 228 -1.92 -21.94 3.84
CA THR A 228 -1.94 -21.70 5.29
C THR A 228 -1.93 -20.19 5.57
N ALA A 229 -2.48 -19.80 6.72
CA ALA A 229 -2.44 -18.40 7.16
C ALA A 229 -0.99 -17.90 7.30
N THR A 230 -0.09 -18.76 7.79
CA THR A 230 1.34 -18.44 7.93
C THR A 230 1.98 -18.13 6.57
N TRP A 231 1.75 -18.94 5.54
CA TRP A 231 2.29 -18.67 4.20
C TRP A 231 1.82 -17.34 3.64
N LEU A 232 0.54 -17.01 3.82
CA LEU A 232 -0.03 -15.74 3.34
C LEU A 232 0.56 -14.55 4.09
N VAL A 233 0.69 -14.63 5.41
CA VAL A 233 1.23 -13.53 6.24
C VAL A 233 2.72 -13.33 5.99
N ASP A 234 3.51 -14.40 5.99
CA ASP A 234 4.95 -14.31 5.79
C ASP A 234 5.27 -13.77 4.40
N SER A 235 4.55 -14.22 3.37
CA SER A 235 4.73 -13.73 2.00
C SER A 235 4.31 -12.27 1.87
N ALA A 236 3.20 -11.87 2.50
CA ALA A 236 2.76 -10.48 2.53
C ALA A 236 3.77 -9.54 3.21
N ILE A 237 4.39 -9.98 4.30
CA ILE A 237 5.45 -9.24 4.99
C ILE A 237 6.69 -9.17 4.09
N CYS A 238 7.12 -10.28 3.50
CA CYS A 238 8.26 -10.32 2.60
C CYS A 238 8.07 -9.38 1.40
N ASP A 239 6.88 -9.34 0.81
CA ASP A 239 6.58 -8.44 -0.31
C ASP A 239 6.71 -6.97 0.13
N ALA A 240 6.08 -6.60 1.25
CA ALA A 240 6.18 -5.24 1.79
C ALA A 240 7.64 -4.83 2.10
N ILE A 241 8.43 -5.72 2.73
CA ILE A 241 9.84 -5.43 3.03
C ILE A 241 10.66 -5.35 1.73
N SER A 242 10.49 -6.28 0.80
CA SER A 242 11.25 -6.29 -0.46
C SER A 242 10.98 -5.05 -1.31
N MET A 243 9.72 -4.58 -1.34
CA MET A 243 9.36 -3.29 -1.92
C MET A 243 10.11 -2.14 -1.25
N ASP A 244 10.06 -2.10 0.08
CA ASP A 244 10.63 -1.01 0.87
C ASP A 244 12.17 -0.98 0.71
N LEU A 245 12.85 -2.14 0.69
CA LEU A 245 14.27 -2.24 0.38
C LEU A 245 14.60 -1.76 -1.04
N ALA A 246 13.80 -2.16 -2.04
CA ALA A 246 14.00 -1.73 -3.42
C ALA A 246 13.78 -0.23 -3.61
N LYS A 247 12.75 0.34 -2.96
CA LYS A 247 12.49 1.79 -2.92
C LYS A 247 13.67 2.55 -2.33
N SER A 248 14.26 2.03 -1.26
CA SER A 248 15.48 2.61 -0.67
C SER A 248 16.65 2.58 -1.64
N GLY A 249 16.91 1.43 -2.27
CA GLY A 249 18.00 1.28 -3.25
C GLY A 249 17.85 2.19 -4.48
N LEU A 250 16.62 2.42 -4.94
CA LEU A 250 16.32 3.29 -6.07
C LEU A 250 16.09 4.76 -5.70
N ARG A 251 16.27 5.13 -4.42
CA ARG A 251 16.04 6.48 -3.88
C ARG A 251 14.61 7.00 -4.11
N VAL A 252 13.63 6.10 -4.18
CA VAL A 252 12.19 6.46 -4.24
C VAL A 252 11.77 7.14 -2.94
N TYR A 253 12.34 6.72 -1.81
CA TYR A 253 12.02 7.29 -0.49
C TYR A 253 12.38 8.76 -0.32
N GLU A 254 13.20 9.35 -1.19
CA GLU A 254 13.45 10.80 -1.17
C GLU A 254 12.21 11.62 -1.51
N GLN A 255 11.19 10.97 -2.08
CA GLN A 255 9.92 11.59 -2.46
C GLN A 255 8.74 11.08 -1.62
N ASP A 256 8.90 10.01 -0.83
CA ASP A 256 7.85 9.45 0.03
C ASP A 256 7.89 10.12 1.42
N ASN A 257 6.73 10.19 2.10
CA ASN A 257 6.61 10.83 3.41
C ASN A 257 7.10 9.97 4.57
N HIS A 258 7.21 8.65 4.36
CA HIS A 258 7.52 7.70 5.41
C HIS A 258 8.52 6.65 4.95
N ILE A 259 9.52 6.40 5.79
CA ILE A 259 10.50 5.33 5.64
C ILE A 259 10.39 4.44 6.89
N PRO A 260 10.17 3.12 6.75
CA PRO A 260 9.89 2.24 7.90
C PRO A 260 11.00 2.19 8.96
N THR A 261 12.24 2.45 8.55
CA THR A 261 13.42 2.40 9.42
C THR A 261 13.90 3.78 9.88
N ASP A 262 13.31 4.87 9.36
CA ASP A 262 13.73 6.23 9.74
C ASP A 262 13.25 6.54 11.17
N VAL A 263 14.11 7.26 11.88
CA VAL A 263 13.92 7.68 13.28
C VAL A 263 13.86 9.21 13.41
N GLY A 264 13.65 9.93 12.29
CA GLY A 264 13.45 11.39 12.26
C GLY A 264 14.76 12.17 12.11
N THR A 265 15.48 11.90 11.04
CA THR A 265 16.93 12.21 10.91
C THR A 265 17.33 13.67 10.67
N ASN A 266 16.39 14.61 10.49
CA ASN A 266 16.76 15.97 10.08
C ASN A 266 17.61 16.75 11.11
N GLN A 267 17.73 16.28 12.37
CA GLN A 267 18.65 16.83 13.40
C GLN A 267 19.18 15.77 14.39
N ALA A 268 19.32 14.52 13.95
CA ALA A 268 19.62 13.39 14.84
C ALA A 268 21.10 13.31 15.27
N GLY A 269 21.36 13.22 16.58
CA GLY A 269 22.68 12.89 17.16
C GLY A 269 23.16 11.48 16.80
N GLU A 270 24.40 11.13 17.17
CA GLU A 270 25.03 9.84 16.83
C GLU A 270 24.21 8.61 17.27
N GLN A 271 23.51 8.72 18.40
CA GLN A 271 22.65 7.66 18.94
C GLN A 271 21.48 7.31 18.01
N MET A 272 20.82 8.30 17.41
CA MET A 272 19.70 8.07 16.50
C MET A 272 20.18 7.46 15.18
N ARG A 273 21.33 7.91 14.65
CA ARG A 273 21.96 7.26 13.49
C ARG A 273 22.35 5.81 13.77
N LYS A 274 22.74 5.48 15.01
CA LYS A 274 23.01 4.10 15.42
C LYS A 274 21.72 3.27 15.42
N LEU A 275 20.65 3.79 16.03
CA LEU A 275 19.34 3.12 16.06
C LEU A 275 18.78 2.87 14.66
N GLU A 276 18.89 3.84 13.75
CA GLU A 276 18.46 3.68 12.36
C GLU A 276 19.20 2.53 11.65
N ARG A 277 20.52 2.41 11.87
CA ARG A 277 21.31 1.29 11.32
C ARG A 277 20.88 -0.06 11.90
N GLU A 278 20.66 -0.12 13.21
CA GLU A 278 20.17 -1.33 13.88
C GLU A 278 18.79 -1.75 13.33
N ARG A 279 17.84 -0.81 13.24
CA ARG A 279 16.51 -1.05 12.64
C ARG A 279 16.59 -1.53 11.20
N ARG A 280 17.51 -0.98 10.37
CA ARG A 280 17.73 -1.46 8.99
C ARG A 280 18.23 -2.90 8.95
N THR A 281 19.16 -3.25 9.83
CA THR A 281 19.66 -4.64 9.94
C THR A 281 18.55 -5.58 10.39
N GLU A 282 17.76 -5.21 11.41
CA GLU A 282 16.62 -6.01 11.88
C GLU A 282 15.57 -6.18 10.76
N TYR A 283 15.21 -5.11 10.04
CA TYR A 283 14.21 -5.14 8.98
C TYR A 283 14.59 -6.09 7.84
N HIS A 284 15.86 -6.04 7.44
CA HIS A 284 16.40 -6.94 6.44
C HIS A 284 16.45 -8.40 6.95
N SER A 285 16.76 -8.60 8.22
CA SER A 285 16.84 -9.93 8.80
C SER A 285 15.47 -10.60 8.92
N VAL A 286 14.42 -9.85 9.24
CA VAL A 286 13.03 -10.33 9.21
C VAL A 286 12.67 -10.86 7.81
N TYR A 287 13.03 -10.14 6.74
CA TYR A 287 12.81 -10.63 5.37
C TYR A 287 13.53 -11.95 5.10
N LEU A 288 14.81 -12.04 5.46
CA LEU A 288 15.63 -13.24 5.21
C LEU A 288 15.14 -14.46 5.98
N ASP A 289 14.69 -14.27 7.23
CA ASP A 289 14.10 -15.34 8.03
C ASP A 289 12.80 -15.84 7.39
N LEU A 290 11.88 -14.92 7.10
CA LEU A 290 10.56 -15.28 6.58
C LEU A 290 10.61 -15.89 5.18
N ILE A 291 11.46 -15.38 4.27
CA ILE A 291 11.56 -15.96 2.92
C ILE A 291 12.19 -17.35 2.93
N ASP A 292 13.12 -17.61 3.85
CA ASP A 292 13.73 -18.92 4.02
C ASP A 292 12.72 -19.90 4.63
N ASP A 293 11.95 -19.46 5.64
CA ASP A 293 10.88 -20.25 6.26
C ASP A 293 9.75 -20.60 5.26
N LEU A 294 9.36 -19.65 4.40
CA LEU A 294 8.40 -19.90 3.31
C LEU A 294 8.87 -21.02 2.37
N VAL A 295 10.13 -20.99 1.97
CA VAL A 295 10.70 -21.99 1.07
C VAL A 295 10.88 -23.34 1.76
N ASP A 296 11.45 -23.35 2.96
CA ASP A 296 11.70 -24.59 3.72
C ASP A 296 10.40 -25.27 4.16
N SER A 297 9.32 -24.51 4.39
CA SER A 297 7.99 -25.06 4.71
C SER A 297 7.23 -25.65 3.51
N GLY A 298 7.73 -25.45 2.29
CA GLY A 298 7.09 -25.94 1.07
C GLY A 298 5.90 -25.11 0.61
N ALA A 299 5.90 -23.79 0.90
CA ALA A 299 4.89 -22.89 0.36
C ALA A 299 4.87 -22.95 -1.19
N PRO A 300 3.70 -22.80 -1.85
CA PRO A 300 3.62 -22.80 -3.29
C PRO A 300 4.49 -21.73 -3.95
N ASP A 301 5.05 -22.03 -5.11
CA ASP A 301 6.00 -21.16 -5.83
C ASP A 301 5.44 -19.75 -6.09
N ALA A 302 4.15 -19.62 -6.36
CA ALA A 302 3.49 -18.33 -6.56
C ALA A 302 3.55 -17.45 -5.31
N ILE A 303 3.36 -18.04 -4.13
CA ILE A 303 3.40 -17.33 -2.83
C ILE A 303 4.83 -16.98 -2.46
N VAL A 304 5.80 -17.87 -2.71
CA VAL A 304 7.22 -17.54 -2.55
C VAL A 304 7.63 -16.44 -3.53
N HIS A 305 7.15 -16.50 -4.78
CA HIS A 305 7.44 -15.50 -5.79
C HIS A 305 6.88 -14.12 -5.43
N PHE A 306 5.65 -14.07 -4.92
CA PHE A 306 5.05 -12.84 -4.43
C PHE A 306 5.92 -12.18 -3.37
N GLY A 307 6.36 -12.92 -2.35
CA GLY A 307 7.17 -12.39 -1.26
C GLY A 307 8.52 -11.77 -1.69
N ARG A 308 9.07 -12.15 -2.85
CA ARG A 308 10.30 -11.55 -3.41
C ARG A 308 10.04 -10.50 -4.49
N SER A 309 8.79 -10.34 -4.90
CA SER A 309 8.45 -9.65 -6.15
C SER A 309 8.78 -8.15 -6.11
N GLY A 310 8.74 -7.53 -4.93
CA GLY A 310 9.12 -6.13 -4.72
C GLY A 310 10.52 -5.79 -5.22
N PHE A 311 11.48 -6.72 -5.15
CA PHE A 311 12.82 -6.49 -5.72
C PHE A 311 12.81 -6.33 -7.23
N LEU A 312 11.92 -7.01 -7.95
CA LEU A 312 11.82 -6.91 -9.39
C LEU A 312 10.90 -5.75 -9.80
N PHE A 313 9.67 -5.74 -9.30
CA PHE A 313 8.66 -4.85 -9.86
C PHE A 313 8.94 -3.38 -9.55
N VAL A 314 9.56 -3.05 -8.40
CA VAL A 314 9.93 -1.66 -8.07
C VAL A 314 10.92 -1.07 -9.09
N GLN A 315 11.71 -1.91 -9.76
CA GLN A 315 12.67 -1.48 -10.77
C GLN A 315 12.05 -1.20 -12.15
N ILE A 316 10.96 -1.88 -12.49
CA ILE A 316 10.42 -1.89 -13.86
C ILE A 316 9.05 -1.22 -14.01
N GLN A 317 8.33 -1.01 -12.90
CA GLN A 317 7.00 -0.41 -12.97
C GLN A 317 7.04 1.11 -13.08
N ASP A 318 6.13 1.63 -13.90
CA ASP A 318 6.03 3.06 -14.16
C ASP A 318 5.74 3.83 -12.85
N ARG A 319 4.92 3.29 -11.95
CA ARG A 319 4.58 3.92 -10.66
C ARG A 319 5.79 4.48 -9.91
N TYR A 320 6.82 3.65 -9.73
CA TYR A 320 8.00 3.97 -8.93
C TYR A 320 8.99 4.82 -9.70
N LEU A 321 9.11 4.60 -11.02
CA LEU A 321 9.90 5.45 -11.91
C LEU A 321 9.32 6.87 -11.98
N GLU A 322 8.00 6.99 -12.04
CA GLU A 322 7.27 8.27 -11.98
C GLU A 322 7.45 8.96 -10.63
N ARG A 323 7.39 8.23 -9.50
CA ARG A 323 7.65 8.80 -8.17
C ARG A 323 9.05 9.39 -8.10
N ARG A 324 10.06 8.64 -8.56
CA ARG A 324 11.44 9.13 -8.66
C ARG A 324 11.58 10.33 -9.60
N ALA A 325 10.84 10.35 -10.70
CA ALA A 325 10.88 11.44 -11.68
C ALA A 325 10.03 12.66 -11.28
N GLY A 326 9.17 12.55 -10.27
CA GLY A 326 8.24 13.60 -9.86
C GLY A 326 7.16 13.95 -10.89
N ARG A 327 6.86 13.04 -11.86
CA ARG A 327 5.87 13.28 -12.92
C ARG A 327 5.26 12.00 -13.46
N ARG A 328 4.06 12.08 -14.03
CA ARG A 328 3.42 10.97 -14.75
C ARG A 328 4.12 10.65 -16.08
N PHE A 329 4.08 9.39 -16.46
CA PHE A 329 4.40 8.92 -17.80
C PHE A 329 3.10 8.77 -18.59
N ALA A 330 3.15 9.13 -19.89
CA ALA A 330 1.98 9.02 -20.73
C ALA A 330 1.58 7.54 -20.91
N ILE A 331 0.29 7.25 -20.73
CA ILE A 331 -0.26 5.93 -21.02
C ILE A 331 -0.22 5.72 -22.53
N ARG A 332 0.47 4.67 -22.97
CA ARG A 332 0.59 4.34 -24.40
C ARG A 332 -0.77 3.87 -24.93
N PRO A 333 -1.10 4.12 -26.22
CA PRO A 333 -2.38 3.72 -26.81
C PRO A 333 -2.75 2.25 -26.58
N ALA A 334 -1.79 1.32 -26.75
CA ALA A 334 -2.02 -0.10 -26.51
C ALA A 334 -2.39 -0.42 -25.04
N MET A 335 -1.80 0.29 -24.08
CA MET A 335 -2.19 0.16 -22.67
C MET A 335 -3.56 0.79 -22.41
N ALA A 336 -3.89 1.91 -23.07
CA ALA A 336 -5.22 2.52 -22.95
C ALA A 336 -6.32 1.56 -23.42
N THR A 337 -6.14 0.90 -24.58
CA THR A 337 -7.06 -0.15 -25.04
C THR A 337 -7.17 -1.29 -24.05
N GLN A 338 -6.05 -1.76 -23.48
CA GLN A 338 -6.07 -2.82 -22.48
C GLN A 338 -6.82 -2.42 -21.20
N LEU A 339 -6.71 -1.16 -20.78
CA LEU A 339 -7.46 -0.63 -19.64
C LEU A 339 -8.96 -0.61 -19.92
N ASP A 340 -9.35 -0.15 -21.11
CA ASP A 340 -10.75 -0.08 -21.51
C ASP A 340 -11.37 -1.49 -21.60
N GLU A 341 -10.61 -2.50 -22.06
CA GLU A 341 -11.03 -3.90 -22.11
C GLU A 341 -11.20 -4.54 -20.71
N LEU A 342 -10.26 -4.27 -19.79
CA LEU A 342 -10.23 -4.94 -18.48
C LEU A 342 -11.09 -4.25 -17.43
N PHE A 343 -11.17 -2.92 -17.46
CA PHE A 343 -11.86 -2.13 -16.44
C PHE A 343 -13.10 -1.41 -16.99
N GLY A 344 -13.12 -1.06 -18.28
CA GLY A 344 -14.18 -0.28 -18.93
C GLY A 344 -13.71 1.10 -19.39
N GLU A 345 -14.54 1.82 -20.12
CA GLU A 345 -14.13 3.08 -20.80
C GLU A 345 -14.15 4.33 -19.90
N LYS A 346 -14.88 4.28 -18.78
CA LYS A 346 -15.15 5.43 -17.90
C LYS A 346 -14.51 5.24 -16.52
N PRO A 347 -13.29 5.73 -16.29
CA PRO A 347 -12.55 5.48 -15.05
C PRO A 347 -13.19 6.09 -13.81
N THR A 348 -13.82 7.26 -13.97
CA THR A 348 -14.42 8.04 -12.90
C THR A 348 -15.88 8.38 -13.18
N ASP A 349 -16.59 8.79 -12.12
CA ASP A 349 -17.93 9.35 -12.20
C ASP A 349 -17.92 10.88 -11.98
N SER A 350 -19.06 11.52 -12.26
CA SER A 350 -19.20 12.98 -12.11
C SER A 350 -18.98 13.48 -10.68
N THR A 351 -19.19 12.61 -9.69
CA THR A 351 -19.02 12.96 -8.27
C THR A 351 -17.54 13.09 -7.96
N LEU A 352 -16.73 12.09 -8.34
CA LEU A 352 -15.29 12.11 -8.14
C LEU A 352 -14.63 13.24 -8.94
N ASP A 353 -15.04 13.43 -10.19
CA ASP A 353 -14.54 14.54 -11.03
C ASP A 353 -14.86 15.91 -10.41
N GLY A 354 -16.07 16.07 -9.87
CA GLY A 354 -16.50 17.28 -9.16
C GLY A 354 -15.66 17.55 -7.91
N LEU A 355 -15.43 16.52 -7.08
CA LEU A 355 -14.62 16.62 -5.87
C LEU A 355 -13.16 16.98 -6.19
N PHE A 356 -12.57 16.31 -7.18
CA PHE A 356 -11.20 16.58 -7.62
C PHE A 356 -11.04 18.02 -8.12
N ARG A 357 -12.01 18.50 -8.92
CA ARG A 357 -12.02 19.88 -9.42
C ARG A 357 -12.20 20.89 -8.29
N LEU A 358 -13.09 20.63 -7.33
CA LEU A 358 -13.28 21.50 -6.16
C LEU A 358 -11.99 21.64 -5.35
N ARG A 359 -11.23 20.54 -5.17
CA ARG A 359 -9.92 20.56 -4.51
C ARG A 359 -8.90 21.37 -5.28
N TRP A 360 -8.79 21.13 -6.58
CA TRP A 360 -7.89 21.90 -7.44
C TRP A 360 -8.19 23.41 -7.36
N ILE A 361 -9.47 23.81 -7.38
CA ILE A 361 -9.87 25.21 -7.21
C ILE A 361 -9.46 25.73 -5.83
N ALA A 362 -9.76 24.98 -4.76
CA ALA A 362 -9.44 25.39 -3.39
C ALA A 362 -7.92 25.61 -3.20
N GLU A 363 -7.08 24.72 -3.72
CA GLU A 363 -5.62 24.82 -3.62
C GLU A 363 -5.04 25.99 -4.42
N ASN A 364 -5.54 26.22 -5.64
CA ASN A 364 -4.99 27.25 -6.53
C ASN A 364 -5.53 28.66 -6.22
N VAL A 365 -6.82 28.81 -5.88
CA VAL A 365 -7.42 30.12 -5.55
C VAL A 365 -6.93 30.65 -4.21
N VAL A 366 -6.67 29.77 -3.22
CA VAL A 366 -6.08 30.18 -1.93
C VAL A 366 -4.62 30.61 -2.10
N SER A 367 -3.89 30.01 -3.05
CA SER A 367 -2.49 30.40 -3.34
C SER A 367 -2.35 31.82 -3.92
N GLU A 368 -3.35 32.28 -4.70
CA GLU A 368 -3.38 33.63 -5.26
C GLU A 368 -3.82 34.69 -4.23
N ALA A 369 -4.48 34.28 -3.14
CA ALA A 369 -5.04 35.19 -2.14
C ALA A 369 -4.06 35.62 -1.02
N ASN A 370 -2.88 35.01 -0.90
CA ASN A 370 -1.73 35.42 -0.07
C ASN A 370 -2.09 36.24 1.20
N ILE A 371 -2.81 35.63 2.15
CA ILE A 371 -2.88 36.11 3.53
C ILE A 371 -1.83 35.32 4.32
N GLN A 372 -0.97 36.03 5.04
CA GLN A 372 0.13 35.51 5.85
C GLN A 372 -0.21 34.22 6.63
N PRO A 373 0.78 33.34 6.89
CA PRO A 373 0.60 32.17 7.72
C PRO A 373 0.37 32.60 9.17
N TRP A 374 -0.88 32.91 9.53
CA TRP A 374 -1.28 33.05 10.92
C TRP A 374 -1.40 31.66 11.52
N GLY A 375 -0.63 31.45 12.58
CA GLY A 375 -0.45 30.16 13.23
C GLY A 375 -1.75 29.53 13.73
N GLY A 376 -1.72 28.19 13.78
CA GLY A 376 -2.54 27.37 14.67
C GLY A 376 -4.05 27.58 14.56
N GLY A 377 -4.69 26.97 13.56
CA GLY A 377 -6.14 26.83 13.55
C GLY A 377 -6.63 26.13 12.28
N TYR A 378 -7.38 25.03 12.45
CA TYR A 378 -8.07 24.30 11.39
C TYR A 378 -8.82 25.28 10.46
N SER A 379 -8.51 25.26 9.16
CA SER A 379 -9.32 25.94 8.16
C SER A 379 -10.57 25.10 7.87
N HIS A 380 -11.67 25.46 8.50
CA HIS A 380 -12.98 24.91 8.17
C HIS A 380 -13.42 25.38 6.77
N PHE A 381 -13.42 24.48 5.79
CA PHE A 381 -14.12 24.71 4.52
C PHE A 381 -15.61 24.42 4.69
N ASN A 382 -16.42 25.47 4.75
CA ASN A 382 -17.87 25.37 4.87
C ASN A 382 -18.49 25.38 3.46
N ILE A 383 -18.62 24.20 2.83
CA ILE A 383 -19.25 24.03 1.50
C ILE A 383 -20.77 23.89 1.67
N THR A 384 -21.42 24.90 2.25
CA THR A 384 -22.89 24.90 2.41
C THR A 384 -23.62 25.87 1.48
N LYS A 385 -22.91 26.52 0.55
CA LYS A 385 -23.53 27.36 -0.49
C LYS A 385 -22.82 27.21 -1.85
N LEU A 386 -23.00 26.08 -2.49
CA LEU A 386 -22.98 26.01 -3.94
C LEU A 386 -24.36 25.49 -4.35
N ASP A 387 -25.19 26.39 -4.85
CA ASP A 387 -26.54 26.09 -5.34
C ASP A 387 -26.44 25.04 -6.44
N TRP A 388 -26.96 23.84 -6.17
CA TRP A 388 -27.09 22.72 -7.10
C TRP A 388 -28.24 22.91 -8.11
N GLU A 389 -28.54 24.14 -8.50
CA GLU A 389 -29.53 24.44 -9.54
C GLU A 389 -28.93 25.42 -10.56
N ARG A 390 -28.27 24.86 -11.58
CA ARG A 390 -28.26 25.38 -12.96
C ARG A 390 -27.76 24.36 -13.96
#